data_AF-A0A3M3VZH4-F1
#
_entry.id   AF-A0A3M3VZH4-F1
#
_cell.length_a   1.000
_cell.length_b   1.000
_cell.length_c   1.000
_cell.angle_alpha   90.00
_cell.angle_beta   90.00
_cell.angle_gamma   90.00
#
_symmetry.space_group_name_H-M   'P 1'
#
loop_
_entity.id
_entity.type
_entity.pdbx_description
1 polymer ?
#
loop_
_entity_poly.entity_id
_entity_poly.type
_entity_poly.pdbx_seq_one_letter_code
_entity_poly.pdbx_strand_id
1 'polypeptide(L)'
;MAGKHADVYALWGETYEQVRDVVKQVRAEAAKHGPTIRFSLSLRPILADTEEQAWARADSILEKAKALADRNGFVRREPPNEGSRRLLAAAAQGSRLDKRLWTGIAGLLGAQGNSTSLVGTPEQVAEALLDYYDLGITTFLIRGFDPLEDAIDYGKKLIPLTRALVAQRERQAREQVA
;
A
#
# COMPACT_ATOMS: atom_id res chain seq x y z
N MET A 1 1.75 -17.65 -15.73
CA MET A 1 1.89 -18.18 -14.36
C MET A 1 0.80 -17.65 -13.43
N ALA A 2 0.60 -16.34 -13.24
CA ALA A 2 -0.50 -15.83 -12.40
C ALA A 2 -1.88 -15.86 -13.09
N GLY A 3 -2.03 -15.24 -14.26
CA GLY A 3 -3.33 -15.15 -14.96
C GLY A 3 -3.95 -16.48 -15.41
N LYS A 4 -3.24 -17.61 -15.26
CA LYS A 4 -3.71 -18.96 -15.61
C LYS A 4 -4.13 -19.79 -14.39
N HIS A 5 -3.66 -19.45 -13.19
CA HIS A 5 -3.78 -20.31 -12.00
C HIS A 5 -4.06 -19.58 -10.68
N ALA A 6 -3.98 -18.24 -10.63
CA ALA A 6 -4.12 -17.49 -9.39
C ALA A 6 -5.49 -16.82 -9.26
N ASP A 7 -6.13 -16.99 -8.10
CA ASP A 7 -7.37 -16.29 -7.74
C ASP A 7 -7.14 -14.84 -7.30
N VAL A 8 -5.93 -14.54 -6.84
CA VAL A 8 -5.50 -13.23 -6.34
C VAL A 8 -4.09 -12.92 -6.81
N TYR A 9 -3.89 -11.74 -7.39
CA TYR A 9 -2.58 -11.18 -7.69
C TYR A 9 -2.15 -10.21 -6.57
N ALA A 10 -1.02 -10.46 -5.93
CA ALA A 10 -0.52 -9.65 -4.83
C ALA A 10 0.48 -8.59 -5.31
N LEU A 11 0.21 -7.33 -4.96
CA LEU A 11 1.07 -6.17 -5.18
C LEU A 11 1.65 -5.68 -3.86
N TRP A 12 2.81 -5.03 -3.95
CA TRP A 12 3.31 -4.15 -2.89
C TRP A 12 2.66 -2.77 -3.02
N GLY A 13 2.72 -1.95 -1.97
CA GLY A 13 2.27 -0.56 -2.00
C GLY A 13 3.08 0.29 -2.97
N GLU A 14 2.69 0.23 -4.24
CA GLU A 14 3.21 0.95 -5.40
C GLU A 14 2.39 2.22 -5.66
N THR A 15 2.83 3.11 -6.55
CA THR A 15 2.08 4.33 -6.86
C THR A 15 0.73 4.04 -7.53
N TYR A 16 -0.20 4.99 -7.52
CA TYR A 16 -1.48 4.84 -8.21
C TYR A 16 -1.32 4.51 -9.70
N GLU A 17 -0.36 5.14 -10.37
CA GLU A 17 -0.03 4.87 -11.77
C GLU A 17 0.48 3.43 -11.96
N GLN A 18 1.46 3.01 -11.17
CA GLN A 18 2.03 1.67 -11.23
C GLN A 18 0.96 0.59 -10.97
N VAL A 19 0.11 0.79 -9.96
CA VAL A 19 -0.99 -0.14 -9.67
C VAL A 19 -1.98 -0.20 -10.83
N ARG A 20 -2.35 0.93 -11.42
CA ARG A 20 -3.26 0.98 -12.59
C ARG A 20 -2.71 0.16 -13.75
N ASP A 21 -1.43 0.32 -14.06
CA ASP A 21 -0.77 -0.39 -15.15
C ASP A 21 -0.71 -1.90 -14.89
N VAL A 22 -0.30 -2.31 -13.69
CA VAL A 22 -0.23 -3.73 -13.31
C VAL A 22 -1.62 -4.36 -13.36
N VAL A 23 -2.64 -3.71 -12.78
CA VAL A 23 -4.02 -4.22 -12.80
C VAL A 23 -4.51 -4.38 -14.24
N LYS A 24 -4.29 -3.39 -15.10
CA LYS A 24 -4.67 -3.45 -16.52
C LYS A 24 -3.99 -4.61 -17.24
N GLN A 25 -2.68 -4.76 -17.09
CA GLN A 25 -1.90 -5.81 -17.74
C GLN A 25 -2.33 -7.21 -17.26
N VAL A 26 -2.48 -7.39 -15.94
CA VAL A 26 -2.84 -8.68 -15.35
C VAL A 26 -4.28 -9.07 -15.70
N ARG A 27 -5.22 -8.13 -15.71
CA ARG A 27 -6.61 -8.39 -16.17
C ARG A 27 -6.64 -8.80 -17.64
N ALA A 28 -5.91 -8.09 -18.50
CA ALA A 28 -5.85 -8.40 -19.93
C ALA A 28 -5.27 -9.81 -20.19
N GLU A 29 -4.31 -10.25 -19.39
CA GLU A 29 -3.77 -11.61 -19.47
C GLU A 29 -4.74 -12.65 -18.90
N ALA A 30 -5.34 -12.40 -17.73
CA ALA A 30 -6.27 -13.33 -17.09
C ALA A 30 -7.53 -13.60 -17.93
N ALA A 31 -8.04 -12.58 -18.65
CA ALA A 31 -9.19 -12.69 -19.55
C ALA A 31 -9.00 -13.74 -20.66
N LYS A 32 -7.75 -14.15 -20.96
CA LYS A 32 -7.44 -15.19 -21.95
C LYS A 32 -7.64 -16.61 -21.41
N HIS A 33 -7.66 -16.81 -20.09
CA HIS A 33 -7.51 -18.13 -19.47
C HIS A 33 -8.65 -18.52 -18.50
N GLY A 34 -9.58 -17.63 -18.18
CA GLY A 34 -10.71 -17.95 -17.30
C GLY A 34 -11.02 -16.85 -16.27
N PRO A 35 -11.47 -17.20 -15.04
CA PRO A 35 -12.26 -16.32 -14.18
C PRO A 35 -11.60 -14.98 -13.80
N THR A 36 -12.44 -14.04 -13.36
CA THR A 36 -12.04 -12.69 -12.94
C THR A 36 -11.03 -12.73 -11.79
N ILE A 37 -9.78 -12.35 -12.08
CA ILE A 37 -8.71 -12.23 -11.08
C ILE A 37 -8.97 -11.07 -10.09
N ARG A 38 -8.70 -11.32 -8.80
CA ARG A 38 -8.72 -10.29 -7.76
C ARG A 38 -7.32 -9.77 -7.48
N PHE A 39 -7.23 -8.63 -6.80
CA PHE A 39 -5.96 -7.99 -6.47
C PHE A 39 -5.86 -7.68 -4.99
N SER A 40 -4.69 -7.94 -4.41
CA SER A 40 -4.36 -7.55 -3.04
C SER A 40 -3.19 -6.58 -2.98
N LEU A 41 -3.24 -5.58 -2.11
CA LEU A 41 -2.16 -4.61 -1.91
C LEU A 41 -1.61 -4.68 -0.49
N SER A 42 -0.28 -4.79 -0.36
CA SER A 42 0.40 -4.85 0.94
C SER A 42 0.97 -3.49 1.32
N LEU A 43 0.59 -2.97 2.50
CA LEU A 43 0.97 -1.65 3.00
C LEU A 43 1.24 -1.66 4.52
N ARG A 44 1.86 -0.60 5.02
CA ARG A 44 2.04 -0.36 6.47
C ARG A 44 1.48 1.01 6.86
N PRO A 45 0.16 1.16 7.09
CA PRO A 45 -0.41 2.45 7.43
C PRO A 45 0.23 3.09 8.68
N ILE A 46 0.55 4.38 8.62
CA ILE A 46 1.06 5.16 9.76
C ILE A 46 -0.02 6.18 10.10
N LEU A 47 -0.73 5.92 11.19
CA LEU A 47 -1.83 6.75 11.67
C LEU A 47 -1.37 7.67 12.80
N ALA A 48 -1.95 8.86 12.84
CA ALA A 48 -1.96 9.76 13.98
C ALA A 48 -3.25 10.61 13.97
N ASP A 49 -3.48 11.40 15.01
CA ASP A 49 -4.70 12.21 15.13
C ASP A 49 -4.65 13.46 14.23
N THR A 50 -3.45 13.94 13.87
CA THR A 50 -3.25 14.97 12.82
C THR A 50 -2.28 14.51 11.74
N GLU A 51 -2.33 15.17 10.58
CA GLU A 51 -1.42 14.90 9.47
C GLU A 51 0.05 15.15 9.85
N GLU A 52 0.32 16.26 10.55
CA GLU A 52 1.67 16.62 10.99
C GLU A 52 2.24 15.56 11.92
N GLN A 53 1.42 15.06 12.85
CA GLN A 53 1.81 13.99 13.76
C GLN A 53 2.08 12.68 13.02
N ALA A 54 1.30 12.36 11.99
CA ALA A 54 1.49 11.15 11.19
C ALA A 54 2.82 11.21 10.42
N TRP A 55 3.14 12.35 9.82
CA TRP A 55 4.42 12.56 9.15
C TRP A 55 5.59 12.56 10.12
N ALA A 56 5.47 13.22 11.27
CA ALA A 56 6.49 13.17 12.31
C ALA A 56 6.75 11.73 12.80
N ARG A 57 5.69 10.90 12.89
CA ARG A 57 5.80 9.47 13.19
C ARG A 57 6.55 8.71 12.10
N ALA A 58 6.27 8.97 10.83
CA ALA A 58 6.99 8.37 9.70
C ALA A 58 8.48 8.75 9.70
N ASP A 59 8.80 10.02 9.98
CA ASP A 59 10.18 10.50 10.09
C ASP A 59 10.90 9.82 11.27
N SER A 60 10.26 9.71 12.44
CA SER A 60 10.81 8.98 13.60
C SER A 60 11.08 7.51 13.30
N ILE A 61 10.18 6.84 12.59
CA ILE A 61 10.36 5.45 12.14
C ILE A 61 11.58 5.32 11.24
N LEU A 62 11.78 6.26 10.31
CA LEU A 62 12.92 6.26 9.41
C LEU A 62 14.23 6.44 10.15
N GLU A 63 14.31 7.40 11.08
CA GLU A 63 15.52 7.64 11.87
C GLU A 63 15.89 6.42 12.73
N LYS A 64 14.91 5.78 13.37
CA LYS A 64 15.14 4.52 14.11
C LYS A 64 15.64 3.41 13.18
N ALA A 65 15.07 3.31 11.97
CA ALA A 65 15.46 2.31 10.99
C ALA A 65 16.90 2.56 10.47
N LYS A 66 17.29 3.81 10.22
CA LYS A 66 18.67 4.18 9.85
C LYS A 66 19.66 3.77 10.94
N ALA A 67 19.40 4.16 12.18
CA ALA A 67 20.25 3.80 13.32
C ALA A 67 20.34 2.27 13.52
N LEU A 68 19.30 1.51 13.20
CA LEU A 68 19.35 0.05 13.25
C LEU A 68 20.14 -0.55 12.08
N ALA A 69 19.95 -0.02 10.86
CA ALA A 69 20.67 -0.44 9.67
C ALA A 69 22.18 -0.21 9.83
N ASP A 70 22.58 0.95 10.33
CA ASP A 70 23.98 1.30 10.58
C ASP A 70 24.60 0.38 11.63
N ARG A 71 23.91 0.18 12.76
CA ARG A 71 24.38 -0.73 13.84
C ARG A 71 24.54 -2.17 13.37
N ASN A 72 23.66 -2.63 12.48
CA ASN A 72 23.69 -4.01 11.97
C ASN A 72 24.59 -4.18 10.74
N GLY A 73 25.25 -3.11 10.27
CA GLY A 73 26.06 -3.14 9.05
C GLY A 73 25.25 -3.56 7.82
N PHE A 74 24.00 -3.08 7.71
CA PHE A 74 23.12 -3.46 6.61
C PHE A 74 23.74 -3.07 5.26
N VAL A 75 23.83 -4.04 4.35
CA VAL A 75 24.28 -3.82 2.97
C VAL A 75 23.11 -4.05 2.04
N ARG A 76 22.77 -3.03 1.26
CA ARG A 76 21.73 -3.12 0.24
C ARG A 76 22.12 -4.14 -0.83
N ARG A 77 21.18 -5.00 -1.19
CA ARG A 77 21.33 -6.01 -2.25
C ARG A 77 20.41 -5.71 -3.41
N GLU A 78 20.72 -6.30 -4.56
CA GLU A 78 19.84 -6.28 -5.72
C GLU A 78 18.47 -6.88 -5.36
N PRO A 79 17.35 -6.21 -5.67
CA PRO A 79 16.02 -6.73 -5.41
C PRO A 79 15.76 -8.06 -6.15
N PRO A 80 15.23 -9.10 -5.47
CA PRO A 80 15.06 -10.43 -6.06
C PRO A 80 13.80 -10.56 -6.93
N ASN A 81 12.95 -9.53 -7.01
CA ASN A 81 11.67 -9.58 -7.70
C ASN A 81 11.28 -8.23 -8.33
N GLU A 82 10.45 -8.29 -9.37
CA GLU A 82 9.97 -7.10 -10.10
C GLU A 82 9.16 -6.13 -9.24
N GLY A 83 8.45 -6.63 -8.24
CA GLY A 83 7.72 -5.77 -7.29
C GLY A 83 8.67 -4.87 -6.48
N SER A 84 9.72 -5.45 -5.91
CA SER A 84 10.76 -4.69 -5.20
C SER A 84 11.49 -3.71 -6.13
N ARG A 85 11.72 -4.06 -7.40
CA ARG A 85 12.27 -3.11 -8.39
C ARG A 85 11.35 -1.91 -8.61
N ARG A 86 10.04 -2.12 -8.77
CA ARG A 86 9.06 -1.02 -8.91
C ARG A 86 8.99 -0.15 -7.67
N LEU A 87 9.07 -0.72 -6.47
CA LEU A 87 9.12 0.05 -5.22
C LEU A 87 10.38 0.91 -5.13
N LEU A 88 11.53 0.41 -5.58
CA LEU A 88 12.77 1.20 -5.63
C LEU A 88 12.71 2.30 -6.67
N ALA A 89 12.11 2.04 -7.83
CA ALA A 89 11.87 3.05 -8.85
C ALA A 89 10.94 4.15 -8.33
N ALA A 90 9.91 3.80 -7.55
CA ALA A 90 9.07 4.78 -6.86
C ALA A 90 9.88 5.57 -5.83
N ALA A 91 10.62 4.90 -4.95
CA ALA A 91 11.45 5.56 -3.94
C ALA A 91 12.51 6.53 -4.52
N ALA A 92 12.98 6.28 -5.75
CA ALA A 92 13.89 7.17 -6.46
C ALA A 92 13.23 8.49 -6.93
N GLN A 93 11.90 8.53 -7.05
CA GLN A 93 11.15 9.75 -7.40
C GLN A 93 10.92 10.67 -6.19
N GLY A 94 11.03 10.13 -4.97
CA GLY A 94 10.81 10.88 -3.74
C GLY A 94 10.35 9.98 -2.59
N SER A 95 10.45 10.50 -1.37
CA SER A 95 10.02 9.79 -0.15
C SER A 95 8.51 9.88 0.08
N ARG A 96 7.84 10.89 -0.49
CA ARG A 96 6.39 11.12 -0.42
C ARG A 96 5.84 11.22 -1.84
N LEU A 97 4.95 10.32 -2.21
CA LEU A 97 4.35 10.16 -3.53
C LEU A 97 2.83 10.05 -3.38
N ASP A 98 2.12 10.24 -4.49
CA ASP A 98 0.65 10.26 -4.52
C ASP A 98 0.10 11.18 -3.41
N LYS A 99 -1.11 10.88 -2.91
CA LYS A 99 -1.67 11.64 -1.77
C LYS A 99 -0.94 11.36 -0.46
N ARG A 100 -0.58 10.10 -0.23
CA ARG A 100 -0.21 9.59 1.11
C ARG A 100 0.88 8.51 1.08
N LEU A 101 1.40 8.14 -0.08
CA LEU A 101 2.34 7.03 -0.22
C LEU A 101 3.73 7.46 0.26
N TRP A 102 4.24 6.78 1.27
CA TRP A 102 5.57 7.00 1.80
C TRP A 102 6.49 5.81 1.51
N THR A 103 7.67 6.12 0.96
CA THR A 103 8.63 5.14 0.44
C THR A 103 9.95 5.12 1.22
N GLY A 104 10.04 5.81 2.36
CA GLY A 104 11.29 5.99 3.11
C GLY A 104 11.97 4.68 3.53
N ILE A 105 11.21 3.71 4.06
CA ILE A 105 11.77 2.39 4.42
C ILE A 105 12.16 1.58 3.19
N ALA A 106 11.39 1.68 2.09
CA ALA A 106 11.74 1.03 0.83
C ALA A 106 13.08 1.54 0.28
N GLY A 107 13.28 2.86 0.28
CA GLY A 107 14.54 3.48 -0.14
C GLY A 107 15.73 3.07 0.74
N LEU A 108 15.53 3.07 2.07
CA LEU A 108 16.57 2.72 3.05
C LEU A 108 16.99 1.25 2.96
N LEU A 109 16.02 0.33 2.97
CA LEU A 109 16.27 -1.11 3.12
C LEU A 109 16.22 -1.89 1.80
N GLY A 110 16.27 -1.20 0.65
CA GLY A 110 16.31 -1.87 -0.65
C GLY A 110 14.99 -2.55 -1.05
N ALA A 111 13.85 -2.01 -0.62
CA ALA A 111 12.50 -2.54 -0.86
C ALA A 111 12.35 -4.03 -0.48
N GLN A 112 12.95 -4.41 0.65
CA GLN A 112 12.76 -5.75 1.22
C GLN A 112 11.41 -5.86 1.93
N GLY A 113 10.54 -6.71 1.38
CA GLY A 113 9.23 -7.00 1.95
C GLY A 113 8.26 -5.81 1.91
N ASN A 114 7.32 -5.79 2.86
CA ASN A 114 6.34 -4.71 2.98
C ASN A 114 7.02 -3.44 3.54
N SER A 115 7.42 -2.53 2.64
CA SER A 115 8.30 -1.41 2.97
C SER A 115 7.73 -0.03 2.62
N THR A 116 6.47 0.05 2.19
CA THR A 116 5.78 1.32 1.89
C THR A 116 4.59 1.52 2.80
N SER A 117 4.19 2.78 3.00
CA SER A 117 3.22 3.18 4.01
C SER A 117 2.23 4.19 3.45
N LEU A 118 0.99 4.19 3.95
CA LEU A 118 0.08 5.31 3.80
C LEU A 118 0.12 6.13 5.08
N VAL A 119 0.44 7.41 4.99
CA VAL A 119 0.71 8.28 6.16
C VAL A 119 -0.33 9.39 6.25
N GLY A 120 -1.04 9.47 7.38
CA GLY A 120 -2.04 10.52 7.61
C GLY A 120 -2.96 10.23 8.79
N THR A 121 -4.06 10.98 8.88
CA THR A 121 -5.17 10.64 9.78
C THR A 121 -5.89 9.36 9.31
N PRO A 122 -6.70 8.70 10.16
CA PRO A 122 -7.51 7.55 9.76
C PRO A 122 -8.37 7.82 8.53
N GLU A 123 -8.96 9.02 8.43
CA GLU A 123 -9.80 9.45 7.31
C GLU A 123 -8.97 9.59 6.03
N GLN A 124 -7.84 10.30 6.11
CA GLN A 124 -6.94 10.50 4.97
C GLN A 124 -6.39 9.18 4.42
N VAL A 125 -6.06 8.24 5.31
CA VAL A 125 -5.60 6.91 4.91
C VAL A 125 -6.75 6.08 4.35
N ALA A 126 -7.95 6.16 4.91
CA ALA A 126 -9.12 5.49 4.37
C ALA A 126 -9.48 5.98 2.96
N GLU A 127 -9.35 7.27 2.68
CA GLU A 127 -9.50 7.86 1.35
C GLU A 127 -8.44 7.34 0.37
N ALA A 128 -7.17 7.25 0.79
CA ALA A 128 -6.12 6.68 -0.05
C ALA A 128 -6.35 5.19 -0.34
N LEU A 129 -6.86 4.42 0.63
CA LEU A 129 -7.28 3.03 0.41
C LEU A 129 -8.45 2.96 -0.58
N LEU A 130 -9.39 3.90 -0.52
CA LEU A 130 -10.49 4.00 -1.47
C LEU A 130 -9.98 4.30 -2.90
N ASP A 131 -8.97 5.16 -3.06
CA ASP A 131 -8.35 5.40 -4.36
C ASP A 131 -7.78 4.08 -4.95
N TYR A 132 -7.08 3.27 -4.15
CA TYR A 132 -6.62 1.94 -4.61
C TYR A 132 -7.78 0.97 -4.88
N TYR A 133 -8.87 1.07 -4.11
CA TYR A 133 -10.07 0.29 -4.36
C TYR A 133 -10.65 0.59 -5.75
N ASP A 134 -10.70 1.87 -6.13
CA ASP A 134 -11.14 2.29 -7.47
C ASP A 134 -10.23 1.79 -8.59
N LEU A 135 -8.95 1.52 -8.29
CA LEU A 135 -8.02 0.87 -9.21
C LEU A 135 -8.24 -0.64 -9.32
N GLY A 136 -9.14 -1.22 -8.54
CA GLY A 136 -9.48 -2.64 -8.56
C GLY A 136 -8.83 -3.48 -7.46
N ILE A 137 -8.18 -2.85 -6.47
CA ILE A 137 -7.67 -3.53 -5.28
C ILE A 137 -8.83 -3.82 -4.33
N THR A 138 -9.15 -5.08 -4.10
CA THR A 138 -10.28 -5.48 -3.24
C THR A 138 -9.85 -6.11 -1.93
N THR A 139 -8.54 -6.36 -1.77
CA THR A 139 -7.97 -6.95 -0.55
C THR A 139 -6.76 -6.13 -0.11
N PHE A 140 -6.71 -5.77 1.17
CA PHE A 140 -5.59 -5.03 1.73
C PHE A 140 -4.92 -5.86 2.81
N LEU A 141 -3.61 -6.04 2.68
CA LEU A 141 -2.74 -6.72 3.65
C LEU A 141 -1.97 -5.64 4.41
N ILE A 142 -2.40 -5.34 5.64
CA ILE A 142 -1.82 -4.27 6.45
C ILE A 142 -1.04 -4.82 7.63
N ARG A 143 0.12 -4.22 7.92
CA ARG A 143 0.94 -4.53 9.11
C ARG A 143 1.58 -3.26 9.68
N GLY A 144 1.42 -3.05 10.98
CA GLY A 144 2.00 -1.91 11.69
C GLY A 144 3.53 -1.90 11.80
N PHE A 145 4.07 -0.79 12.29
CA PHE A 145 5.42 -0.69 12.82
C PHE A 145 5.47 -1.05 14.31
N ASP A 146 4.36 -0.84 15.01
CA ASP A 146 4.09 -1.39 16.34
C ASP A 146 2.88 -2.35 16.22
N PRO A 147 3.10 -3.66 16.04
CA PRO A 147 2.04 -4.57 15.60
C PRO A 147 0.79 -4.61 16.48
N LEU A 148 0.94 -4.45 17.81
CA LEU A 148 -0.20 -4.52 18.73
C LEU A 148 -1.00 -3.21 18.70
N GLU A 149 -0.34 -2.09 18.95
CA GLU A 149 -0.99 -0.78 19.02
C GLU A 149 -1.58 -0.38 17.67
N ASP A 150 -0.84 -0.61 16.58
CA ASP A 150 -1.34 -0.32 15.23
C ASP A 150 -2.56 -1.19 14.89
N ALA A 151 -2.59 -2.47 15.27
CA ALA A 151 -3.75 -3.33 15.01
C ALA A 151 -5.00 -2.84 15.77
N ILE A 152 -4.83 -2.35 17.01
CA ILE A 152 -5.93 -1.76 17.79
C ILE A 152 -6.45 -0.50 17.10
N ASP A 153 -5.56 0.40 16.67
CA ASP A 153 -5.94 1.63 15.97
C ASP A 153 -6.58 1.33 14.61
N TYR A 154 -6.08 0.35 13.87
CA TYR A 154 -6.67 -0.07 12.60
C TYR A 154 -8.10 -0.61 12.81
N GLY A 155 -8.30 -1.43 13.83
CA GLY A 155 -9.60 -1.99 14.17
C GLY A 155 -10.62 -0.93 14.60
N LYS A 156 -10.19 0.05 15.40
CA LYS A 156 -11.05 1.11 15.93
C LYS A 156 -11.32 2.24 14.95
N LYS A 157 -10.29 2.70 14.24
CA LYS A 157 -10.31 3.95 13.47
C LYS A 157 -10.34 3.70 11.97
N LEU A 158 -9.42 2.88 11.43
CA LEU A 158 -9.23 2.78 9.98
C LEU A 158 -10.26 1.89 9.27
N ILE A 159 -10.40 0.64 9.70
CA ILE A 159 -11.21 -0.38 9.01
C ILE A 159 -12.69 0.02 8.91
N PRO A 160 -13.35 0.56 9.97
CA PRO A 160 -14.73 1.02 9.86
C PRO A 160 -14.90 2.16 8.85
N LEU A 161 -13.99 3.14 8.83
CA LEU A 161 -14.02 4.26 7.88
C LEU A 161 -13.86 3.78 6.44
N THR A 162 -12.86 2.93 6.17
CA THR A 162 -12.65 2.38 4.82
C THR A 162 -13.88 1.61 4.33
N ARG A 163 -14.50 0.78 5.18
CA ARG A 163 -15.72 0.04 4.83
C ARG A 163 -16.90 0.97 4.54
N ALA A 164 -17.07 2.02 5.33
CA ALA A 164 -18.13 3.02 5.11
C ALA A 164 -17.97 3.73 3.76
N LEU A 165 -16.74 4.16 3.44
CA LEU A 165 -16.42 4.80 2.16
C LEU A 165 -16.65 3.87 0.96
N VAL A 166 -16.21 2.61 1.05
CA VAL A 166 -16.45 1.61 -0.01
C VAL A 166 -17.95 1.38 -0.20
N ALA A 167 -18.70 1.18 0.88
CA ALA A 167 -20.15 0.98 0.80
C ALA A 167 -20.87 2.19 0.19
N GLN A 168 -20.42 3.41 0.50
CA GLN A 168 -20.95 4.63 -0.13
C GLN A 168 -20.65 4.65 -1.63
N ARG A 169 -19.40 4.34 -2.02
CA ARG A 169 -19.01 4.30 -3.43
C ARG A 169 -19.83 3.29 -4.25
N GLU A 170 -20.06 2.11 -3.68
CA GLU A 170 -20.88 1.09 -4.32
C GLU A 170 -22.34 1.50 -4.49
N ARG A 171 -22.93 2.18 -3.49
CA ARG A 171 -24.30 2.71 -3.60
C ARG A 171 -24.39 3.74 -4.73
N GLN A 172 -23.48 4.70 -4.76
CA GLN A 172 -23.42 5.72 -5.81
C GLN A 172 -23.27 5.10 -7.21
N ALA A 173 -22.43 4.07 -7.34
CA ALA A 173 -22.25 3.38 -8.62
C ALA A 173 -23.53 2.66 -9.08
N ARG A 174 -24.32 2.10 -8.17
CA ARG A 174 -25.61 1.44 -8.50
C ARG A 174 -26.67 2.47 -8.90
N GLU A 175 -26.72 3.60 -8.22
CA GLU A 175 -27.67 4.69 -8.52
C GLU A 175 -27.39 5.35 -9.87
N GLN A 176 -26.14 5.40 -10.32
CA GLN A 176 -25.77 5.96 -11.63
C GLN A 176 -26.11 5.05 -12.81
N VAL A 177 -26.32 3.76 -12.57
CA VAL A 177 -26.62 2.74 -13.60
C VAL A 177 -28.13 2.45 -13.70
N ALA A 178 -28.91 2.87 -12.70
CA ALA A 178 -30.36 2.71 -12.63
C ALA A 178 -31.09 3.88 -13.32
#